data_AF-A0A326U9V4-F1
#
_entry.id   AF-A0A326U9V4-F1
#
_cell.length_a   1.000
_cell.length_b   1.000
_cell.length_c   1.000
_cell.angle_alpha   90.00
_cell.angle_beta   90.00
_cell.angle_gamma   90.00
#
_symmetry.space_group_name_H-M   'P 1'
#
loop_
_entity.id
_entity.type
_entity.pdbx_description
1 polymer ?
#
loop_
_entity_poly.entity_id
_entity_poly.type
_entity_poly.pdbx_seq_one_letter_code
_entity_poly.pdbx_strand_id
1 'polypeptide(L)' 'MSTATLDDKLSRALELVGSIDPEIAESYPSLEARILAQALENVEIAERRLREIQELMGDLAEVLV' A
#
# COMPACT_ATOMS: atom_id res chain seq x y z
N MET A 1 14.92 -25.22 7.40
CA MET A 1 14.57 -24.13 8.33
C MET A 1 14.61 -22.75 7.64
N SER A 2 14.39 -22.66 6.32
CA SER A 2 14.63 -21.40 5.56
C SER A 2 13.41 -20.91 4.78
N THR A 3 12.50 -21.81 4.42
CA THR A 3 11.25 -21.51 3.70
C THR A 3 10.18 -20.93 4.61
N ALA A 4 10.04 -21.47 5.84
CA ALA A 4 9.11 -20.96 6.84
C ALA A 4 9.29 -19.45 7.09
N THR A 5 10.53 -18.97 7.18
CA THR A 5 10.81 -17.55 7.42
C THR A 5 10.50 -16.64 6.24
N LEU A 6 10.47 -17.17 5.01
CA LEU A 6 10.13 -16.38 3.82
C LEU A 6 8.61 -16.33 3.65
N ASP A 7 7.94 -17.48 3.82
CA ASP A 7 6.48 -17.57 3.78
C ASP A 7 5.83 -16.69 4.86
N ASP A 8 6.41 -16.65 6.08
CA ASP A 8 5.93 -15.77 7.16
C ASP A 8 6.04 -14.28 6.78
N LYS A 9 7.14 -13.89 6.12
CA LYS A 9 7.36 -12.50 5.68
C LYS A 9 6.39 -12.11 4.58
N LEU A 10 6.16 -12.98 3.60
CA LEU A 10 5.22 -12.72 2.51
C LEU A 10 3.79 -12.67 3.01
N SER A 11 3.42 -13.56 3.93
CA SER A 11 2.11 -13.54 4.59
C SER A 11 1.90 -12.23 5.33
N ARG A 12 2.89 -11.79 6.12
CA ARG A 12 2.80 -10.50 6.81
C ARG A 12 2.73 -9.32 5.85
N ALA A 13 3.46 -9.36 4.75
CA ALA A 13 3.40 -8.30 3.74
C ALA A 13 2.03 -8.24 3.05
N LEU A 14 1.40 -9.39 2.77
CA LEU A 14 0.02 -9.47 2.26
C LEU A 14 -0.99 -8.87 3.24
N GLU A 15 -0.86 -9.14 4.54
CA GLU A 15 -1.73 -8.52 5.55
C GLU A 15 -1.62 -6.99 5.54
N LEU A 16 -0.42 -6.44 5.31
CA LEU A 16 -0.18 -5.00 5.30
C LEU A 16 -0.71 -4.31 4.05
N VAL A 17 -0.54 -4.91 2.87
CA VAL A 17 -1.02 -4.32 1.62
C VAL A 17 -2.52 -4.58 1.39
N GLY A 18 -3.06 -5.61 2.04
CA GLY A 18 -4.44 -6.05 1.87
C GLY A 18 -4.65 -6.80 0.55
N SER A 19 -5.83 -6.61 -0.04
CA SER A 19 -6.20 -7.21 -1.32
C SER A 19 -5.29 -6.69 -2.43
N ILE A 20 -4.76 -7.60 -3.25
CA ILE A 20 -4.03 -7.22 -4.47
C ILE A 20 -5.03 -6.99 -5.60
N ASP A 21 -4.93 -5.86 -6.29
CA ASP A 21 -5.72 -5.52 -7.45
C ASP A 21 -5.53 -6.57 -8.57
N PRO A 22 -6.61 -7.04 -9.23
CA PRO A 22 -6.51 -8.00 -10.33
C PRO A 22 -5.55 -7.57 -11.45
N GLU A 23 -5.48 -6.29 -11.80
CA GLU A 23 -4.58 -5.77 -12.84
C GLU A 23 -3.12 -5.93 -12.42
N ILE A 24 -2.80 -5.68 -11.15
CA ILE A 24 -1.47 -5.93 -10.57
C ILE A 24 -1.17 -7.44 -10.54
N ALA A 25 -2.15 -8.27 -10.18
CA ALA A 25 -1.99 -9.71 -10.15
C ALA A 25 -1.68 -10.30 -11.54
N GLU A 26 -2.29 -9.75 -12.59
CA GLU A 26 -2.07 -10.13 -13.99
C GLU A 26 -0.74 -9.57 -14.55
N SER A 27 -0.36 -8.36 -14.15
CA SER A 27 0.81 -7.66 -14.70
C SER A 27 2.15 -8.14 -14.13
N TYR A 28 2.18 -8.64 -12.89
CA TYR A 28 3.40 -9.05 -12.22
C TYR A 28 3.47 -10.58 -12.02
N PRO A 29 4.60 -11.22 -12.36
CA PRO A 29 4.70 -12.68 -12.37
C PRO A 29 4.95 -13.31 -10.99
N SER A 30 5.54 -12.57 -10.04
CA SER A 30 5.83 -13.07 -8.68
C SER A 30 4.98 -12.39 -7.62
N LEU A 31 4.74 -13.10 -6.52
CA LEU A 31 3.97 -12.58 -5.39
C LEU A 31 4.66 -11.37 -4.76
N GLU A 32 5.99 -11.39 -4.64
CA GLU A 32 6.79 -10.29 -4.14
C GLU A 32 6.61 -9.03 -4.98
N ALA A 33 6.63 -9.17 -6.32
CA ALA A 33 6.46 -8.05 -7.22
C ALA A 33 5.04 -7.48 -7.14
N ARG A 34 4.02 -8.35 -7.01
CA ARG A 34 2.63 -7.92 -6.80
C ARG A 34 2.45 -7.18 -5.48
N ILE A 35 3.01 -7.68 -4.39
CA ILE A 35 2.98 -7.04 -3.07
C ILE A 35 3.63 -5.66 -3.14
N LEU A 36 4.80 -5.54 -3.76
CA LEU A 36 5.49 -4.27 -3.90
C LEU A 36 4.69 -3.27 -4.75
N ALA A 37 4.14 -3.72 -5.88
CA ALA A 37 3.29 -2.89 -6.73
C ALA A 37 2.03 -2.41 -6.00
N GLN A 38 1.35 -3.29 -5.26
CA GLN A 38 0.18 -2.91 -4.47
C GLN A 38 0.55 -1.92 -3.36
N ALA A 39 1.70 -2.10 -2.72
CA ALA A 39 2.18 -1.17 -1.69
C ALA A 39 2.39 0.24 -2.24
N LEU A 40 2.97 0.36 -3.44
CA LEU A 40 3.16 1.65 -4.11
C LEU A 40 1.83 2.31 -4.47
N GLU A 41 0.90 1.55 -5.04
CA GLU A 41 -0.44 2.06 -5.37
C GLU A 41 -1.18 2.55 -4.10
N ASN A 42 -1.09 1.79 -3.00
CA ASN A 42 -1.68 2.17 -1.73
C ASN A 42 -1.13 3.52 -1.23
N VAL A 43 0.17 3.77 -1.40
CA VAL A 43 0.80 5.06 -1.04
C VAL A 43 0.26 6.18 -1.93
N GLU A 44 0.20 5.99 -3.25
CA GLU A 44 -0.32 7.00 -4.17
C GLU A 44 -1.79 7.36 -3.88
N ILE A 45 -2.60 6.35 -3.55
CA ILE A 45 -3.99 6.54 -3.12
C ILE A 45 -4.05 7.31 -1.80
N ALA A 46 -3.21 6.95 -0.83
CA ALA A 46 -3.17 7.61 0.47
C ALA A 46 -2.76 9.09 0.34
N GLU A 47 -1.74 9.40 -0.47
CA GLU A 47 -1.32 10.78 -0.73
C GLU A 47 -2.41 11.60 -1.42
N ARG A 48 -3.10 11.01 -2.41
CA ARG A 48 -4.22 11.67 -3.10
C ARG A 48 -5.35 11.97 -2.13
N ARG A 49 -5.74 11.00 -1.31
CA ARG A 49 -6.77 11.18 -0.28
C ARG A 49 -6.34 12.22 0.75
N LEU A 50 -5.07 12.25 1.14
CA LEU A 50 -4.55 13.24 2.07
C LEU A 50 -4.69 14.66 1.50
N ARG A 51 -4.30 14.88 0.23
CA ARG A 51 -4.47 16.18 -0.44
C ARG A 51 -5.93 16.60 -0.52
N GLU A 52 -6.81 15.69 -0.92
CA GLU A 52 -8.25 15.95 -0.98
C GLU A 52 -8.83 16.30 0.40
N ILE A 53 -8.42 15.56 1.45
CA ILE A 53 -8.80 15.88 2.83
C ILE A 53 -8.28 17.27 3.24
N GLN A 54 -7.04 17.62 2.89
CA GLN A 54 -6.46 18.93 3.19
C GLN A 54 -7.22 20.06 2.48
N GLU A 55 -7.61 19.88 1.21
CA GLU A 55 -8.44 20.84 0.48
C GLU A 55 -9.82 21.01 1.11
N LEU A 56 -10.45 19.92 1.54
CA LEU A 56 -11.76 19.94 2.20
C LEU A 56 -11.73 20.58 3.60
N MET A 57 -10.66 20.34 4.36
CA MET A 57 -10.49 20.86 5.71
C MET A 57 -10.08 22.34 5.75
N GLY A 58 -9.67 22.93 4.61
CA GLY A 58 -9.06 24.26 4.55
C GLY A 58 -7.65 24.27 5.16
N ASP A 59 -6.97 25.42 5.17
CA ASP A 59 -5.61 25.58 5.70
C ASP A 59 -5.51 25.11 7.18
N LEU A 60 -5.19 23.82 7.37
CA LEU A 60 -4.88 23.23 8.69
C LEU A 60 -3.58 23.79 9.28
N ALA A 61 -2.88 24.67 8.56
CA ALA A 61 -1.74 25.44 9.06
C ALA A 61 -2.08 26.22 10.34
N GLU A 62 -3.34 26.59 10.57
CA GLU A 62 -3.77 27.23 11.83
C GLU A 62 -4.15 26.25 12.95
N VAL A 63 -4.42 24.96 12.67
CA VAL A 63 -4.94 24.00 13.67
C VAL A 63 -3.82 23.22 14.37
N LEU A 64 -2.62 23.17 13.79
CA LEU A 64 -1.45 22.46 14.35
C LEU A 64 -0.43 23.39 15.04
N VAL A 65 -0.80 24.64 15.37
CA VAL A 65 0.00 25.54 16.22
C VAL A 65 -0.30 25.30 17.70
#